data_AF-A0A2D9Z4T1-F1
#
_entry.id   AF-A0A2D9Z4T1-F1
#
_cell.length_a   1.000
_cell.length_b   1.000
_cell.length_c   1.000
_cell.angle_alpha   90.00
_cell.angle_beta   90.00
_cell.angle_gamma   90.00
#
_symmetry.space_group_name_H-M   'P 1'
#
loop_
_entity.id
_entity.type
_entity.pdbx_description
1 polymer ?
#
loop_
_entity_poly.entity_id
_entity_poly.type
_entity_poly.pdbx_seq_one_letter_code
_entity_poly.pdbx_strand_id
1 'polypeptide(L)'
;MSFFQSEQVKENLQDIFDTYQQVSSMTAQLPSMNKEEKLGHIDSCRNLIDKQKNFYVRLCLAATEDTDAADMKTRINALSQAFGYRDLAECMDAMVTTLEQAAKREVDEP
;
A
#
# COMPACT_ATOMS: atom_id res chain seq x y z
N MET A 1 16.92 -19.55 -5.16
CA MET A 1 17.18 -18.12 -5.42
C MET A 1 16.41 -17.37 -4.33
N SER A 2 17.06 -16.49 -3.55
CA SER A 2 16.37 -15.84 -2.43
C SER A 2 15.54 -14.66 -2.92
N PHE A 3 14.26 -14.60 -2.55
CA PHE A 3 13.31 -13.55 -2.93
C PHE A 3 13.86 -12.14 -2.68
N PHE A 4 14.44 -11.91 -1.50
CA PHE A 4 14.99 -10.61 -1.11
C PHE A 4 16.34 -10.27 -1.78
N GLN A 5 17.00 -11.24 -2.41
CA GLN A 5 18.22 -10.99 -3.16
C GLN A 5 17.95 -10.55 -4.60
N SER A 6 16.71 -10.65 -5.08
CA SER A 6 16.32 -10.16 -6.40
C SER A 6 16.44 -8.64 -6.48
N GLU A 7 17.20 -8.15 -7.46
CA GLU A 7 17.31 -6.70 -7.72
C GLU A 7 15.96 -6.06 -7.97
N GLN A 8 15.08 -6.74 -8.71
CA GLN A 8 13.71 -6.26 -8.93
C GLN A 8 12.94 -6.09 -7.62
N VAL A 9 13.11 -7.01 -6.66
CA VAL A 9 12.43 -6.94 -5.35
C VAL A 9 13.00 -5.78 -4.53
N LYS A 10 14.31 -5.57 -4.53
CA LYS A 10 14.96 -4.43 -3.87
C LYS A 10 14.50 -3.10 -4.45
N GLU A 11 14.46 -2.98 -5.78
CA GLU A 11 13.93 -1.80 -6.47
C GLU A 11 12.47 -1.53 -6.12
N ASN A 12 11.62 -2.57 -6.04
CA ASN A 12 10.22 -2.37 -5.64
C ASN A 12 10.10 -1.90 -4.19
N LEU A 13 10.91 -2.43 -3.28
CA LEU A 13 10.92 -2.00 -1.89
C LEU A 13 11.37 -0.55 -1.75
N GLN A 14 12.39 -0.14 -2.51
CA GLN A 14 12.85 1.24 -2.54
C GLN A 14 11.75 2.17 -3.09
N ASP A 15 11.12 1.81 -4.20
CA ASP A 15 10.03 2.58 -4.81
C ASP A 15 8.81 2.71 -3.88
N ILE A 16 8.45 1.65 -3.16
CA ILE A 16 7.42 1.70 -2.11
C ILE A 16 7.83 2.67 -1.00
N PHE A 17 9.09 2.60 -0.55
CA PHE A 17 9.59 3.45 0.53
C PHE A 17 9.60 4.93 0.14
N ASP A 18 10.11 5.26 -1.04
CA ASP A 18 10.16 6.64 -1.55
C ASP A 18 8.75 7.21 -1.71
N THR A 19 7.84 6.42 -2.29
CA THR A 19 6.42 6.79 -2.42
C THR A 19 5.78 7.00 -1.04
N TYR A 20 6.07 6.13 -0.06
CA TYR A 20 5.58 6.28 1.31
C TYR A 20 6.08 7.58 1.95
N GLN A 21 7.36 7.93 1.80
CA GLN A 21 7.91 9.16 2.34
C GLN A 21 7.20 10.40 1.76
N GLN A 22 6.95 10.41 0.46
CA GLN A 22 6.20 11.47 -0.20
C GLN A 22 4.77 11.58 0.37
N VAL A 23 4.04 10.47 0.40
CA VAL A 23 2.67 10.42 0.93
C VAL A 23 2.63 10.87 2.39
N SER A 24 3.57 10.41 3.21
CA SER A 24 3.67 10.78 4.63
C SER A 24 3.93 12.28 4.81
N SER A 25 4.78 12.87 3.97
CA SER A 25 5.03 14.32 4.02
C SER A 25 3.79 15.12 3.65
N MET A 26 3.02 14.67 2.65
CA MET A 26 1.76 15.30 2.24
C MET A 26 0.69 15.20 3.33
N THR A 27 0.59 14.07 4.02
CA THR A 27 -0.38 13.85 5.10
C THR A 27 -0.27 14.90 6.22
N ALA A 28 0.95 15.36 6.53
CA ALA A 28 1.16 16.40 7.55
C ALA A 28 0.55 17.76 7.16
N GLN A 29 0.37 18.01 5.86
CA GLN A 29 -0.20 19.25 5.31
C GLN A 29 -1.69 19.12 4.99
N LEU A 30 -2.28 17.93 5.14
CA LEU A 30 -3.67 17.64 4.79
C LEU A 30 -4.70 18.66 5.34
N PRO A 31 -4.59 19.16 6.59
CA PRO A 31 -5.54 20.16 7.11
C PRO A 31 -5.53 21.51 6.38
N SER A 32 -4.42 21.85 5.71
CA SER A 32 -4.27 23.09 4.95
C SER A 32 -4.48 22.94 3.44
N MET A 33 -4.68 21.71 2.96
CA MET A 33 -4.85 21.43 1.53
C MET A 33 -6.20 21.90 1.02
N ASN A 34 -6.19 22.48 -0.17
CA ASN A 34 -7.39 22.72 -0.96
C ASN A 34 -7.91 21.42 -1.59
N LYS A 35 -9.10 21.48 -2.20
CA LYS A 35 -9.77 20.32 -2.83
C LYS A 35 -8.89 19.57 -3.84
N GLU A 36 -8.19 20.29 -4.72
CA GLU A 36 -7.31 19.68 -5.74
C GLU A 36 -6.12 18.98 -5.08
N GLU A 37 -5.50 19.62 -4.08
CA GLU A 37 -4.38 19.06 -3.34
C GLU A 37 -4.77 17.79 -2.55
N LYS A 38 -5.96 17.78 -1.93
CA LYS A 38 -6.50 16.59 -1.25
C LYS A 38 -6.78 15.45 -2.23
N LEU A 39 -7.34 15.74 -3.40
CA LEU A 39 -7.53 14.73 -4.45
C LEU A 39 -6.18 14.17 -4.92
N GLY A 40 -5.17 15.02 -5.09
CA GLY A 40 -3.80 14.59 -5.39
C GLY A 40 -3.17 13.74 -4.29
N HIS A 41 -3.45 14.02 -3.02
CA HIS A 41 -3.03 13.17 -1.90
C HIS A 41 -3.71 11.80 -1.92
N ILE A 42 -5.01 11.75 -2.21
CA ILE A 42 -5.76 10.50 -2.37
C ILE A 42 -5.18 9.64 -3.49
N ASP A 43 -4.90 10.25 -4.65
CA ASP A 43 -4.30 9.54 -5.78
C ASP A 43 -2.88 9.04 -5.46
N SER A 44 -2.10 9.82 -4.69
CA SER A 44 -0.79 9.39 -4.20
C SER A 44 -0.90 8.18 -3.25
N CYS A 45 -1.93 8.16 -2.38
CA CYS A 45 -2.20 7.02 -1.51
C CYS A 45 -2.61 5.77 -2.32
N ARG A 46 -3.43 5.93 -3.36
CA ARG A 46 -3.80 4.82 -4.27
C ARG A 46 -2.58 4.23 -4.96
N ASN A 47 -1.72 5.09 -5.52
CA ASN A 47 -0.47 4.65 -6.16
C ASN A 47 0.44 3.87 -5.19
N LEU A 48 0.55 4.31 -3.93
CA LEU A 48 1.29 3.57 -2.91
C LEU A 48 0.69 2.17 -2.67
N ILE A 49 -0.64 2.08 -2.52
CA ILE A 49 -1.34 0.81 -2.32
C ILE A 49 -1.15 -0.11 -3.52
N ASP A 50 -1.17 0.40 -4.75
CA ASP A 50 -0.95 -0.41 -5.95
C ASP A 50 0.46 -1.00 -6.03
N LYS A 51 1.48 -0.23 -5.63
CA LYS A 51 2.86 -0.73 -5.51
C LYS A 51 2.95 -1.83 -4.44
N GLN A 52 2.32 -1.63 -3.29
CA GLN A 52 2.24 -2.62 -2.21
C GLN A 52 1.51 -3.89 -2.63
N LYS A 53 0.40 -3.79 -3.38
CA LYS A 53 -0.33 -4.92 -3.96
C LYS A 53 0.57 -5.74 -4.89
N ASN A 54 1.27 -5.07 -5.81
CA ASN A 54 2.20 -5.75 -6.72
C ASN A 54 3.30 -6.50 -5.97
N PHE A 55 3.90 -5.88 -4.95
CA PHE A 55 4.89 -6.54 -4.09
C PHE A 55 4.28 -7.74 -3.35
N TYR A 56 3.10 -7.59 -2.76
CA TYR A 56 2.43 -8.64 -2.00
C TYR A 56 2.07 -9.85 -2.87
N VAL A 57 1.64 -9.64 -4.12
CA VAL A 57 1.42 -10.72 -5.09
C VAL A 57 2.73 -11.46 -5.38
N ARG A 58 3.83 -10.75 -5.65
CA ARG A 58 5.15 -11.36 -5.86
C ARG A 58 5.60 -12.18 -4.64
N LEU A 59 5.42 -11.62 -3.45
CA LEU A 59 5.71 -12.30 -2.19
C LEU A 59 4.89 -13.58 -2.04
N CYS A 60 3.59 -13.54 -2.37
CA CYS A 60 2.72 -14.70 -2.30
C CYS A 60 3.13 -15.82 -3.25
N LEU A 61 3.60 -15.47 -4.45
CA LEU A 61 4.12 -16.44 -5.42
C LEU A 61 5.42 -17.07 -4.91
N ALA A 62 6.37 -16.24 -4.46
CA ALA A 62 7.67 -16.69 -3.96
C ALA A 62 7.56 -17.55 -2.69
N ALA A 63 6.58 -17.28 -1.82
CA ALA A 63 6.35 -18.02 -0.57
C ALA A 63 6.10 -19.53 -0.76
N THR A 64 5.85 -20.00 -1.98
CA THR A 64 5.71 -21.44 -2.27
C THR A 64 7.05 -22.18 -2.36
N GLU A 65 8.14 -21.45 -2.61
CA GLU A 65 9.48 -22.01 -2.90
C GLU A 65 10.58 -21.40 -2.01
N ASP A 66 10.31 -20.27 -1.35
CA ASP A 66 11.25 -19.51 -0.53
C ASP A 66 10.71 -19.34 0.90
N THR A 67 11.48 -19.84 1.88
CA THR A 67 11.11 -19.81 3.30
C THR A 67 11.09 -18.41 3.89
N ASP A 68 12.00 -17.53 3.48
CA ASP A 68 12.05 -16.16 3.99
C ASP A 68 10.83 -15.37 3.48
N ALA A 69 10.44 -15.60 2.21
CA ALA A 69 9.22 -15.05 1.64
C ALA A 69 7.96 -15.56 2.36
N ALA A 70 7.91 -16.85 2.68
CA ALA A 70 6.81 -17.46 3.42
C ALA A 70 6.66 -16.86 4.84
N ASP A 71 7.78 -16.66 5.54
CA ASP A 71 7.81 -16.04 6.86
C ASP A 71 7.36 -14.59 6.81
N MET A 72 7.83 -13.80 5.84
CA MET A 72 7.39 -12.42 5.68
C MET A 72 5.89 -12.33 5.36
N LYS A 73 5.38 -13.17 4.44
CA LYS A 73 3.94 -13.24 4.13
C LYS A 73 3.12 -13.54 5.38
N THR A 74 3.57 -14.49 6.20
CA THR A 74 2.89 -14.87 7.45
C THR A 74 2.82 -13.68 8.41
N ARG A 75 3.93 -12.97 8.62
CA ARG A 75 3.97 -11.79 9.49
C ARG A 75 3.07 -10.66 8.99
N ILE A 76 3.10 -10.38 7.68
CA ILE A 76 2.25 -9.37 7.06
C ILE A 76 0.77 -9.71 7.22
N ASN A 77 0.37 -10.95 6.95
CA ASN A 77 -1.02 -11.36 7.09
C ASN A 77 -1.48 -11.36 8.55
N ALA A 78 -0.61 -11.70 9.50
CA ALA A 78 -0.93 -11.61 10.92
C ALA A 78 -1.25 -10.15 11.33
N LEU A 79 -0.55 -9.16 10.76
CA LEU A 79 -0.88 -7.75 10.99
C LEU A 79 -2.27 -7.41 10.44
N SER A 80 -2.59 -7.83 9.22
CA SER A 80 -3.91 -7.60 8.62
C SER A 80 -5.04 -8.29 9.42
N GLN A 81 -4.80 -9.49 9.93
CA GLN A 81 -5.73 -10.24 10.78
C GLN A 81 -5.98 -9.56 12.12
N ALA A 82 -4.97 -8.90 12.70
CA ALA A 82 -5.17 -8.09 13.90
C ALA A 82 -6.15 -6.93 13.69
N PHE A 83 -6.32 -6.47 12.44
CA PHE A 83 -7.32 -5.47 12.06
C PHE A 83 -8.64 -6.07 11.54
N GLY A 84 -8.81 -7.40 11.60
CA GLY A 84 -10.03 -8.09 11.21
C GLY A 84 -10.13 -8.47 9.73
N TYR A 85 -9.05 -8.32 8.96
CA TYR A 85 -8.99 -8.75 7.55
C TYR A 85 -8.37 -10.15 7.42
N ARG A 86 -8.78 -10.94 6.44
CA ARG A 86 -8.23 -12.29 6.20
C ARG A 86 -6.73 -12.24 5.88
N ASP A 87 -6.34 -11.28 5.04
CA ASP A 87 -5.00 -11.11 4.51
C ASP A 87 -4.75 -9.65 4.10
N LEU A 88 -3.52 -9.34 3.67
CA LEU A 88 -3.18 -7.97 3.26
C LEU A 88 -3.94 -7.51 2.01
N ALA A 89 -4.29 -8.41 1.08
CA ALA A 89 -5.00 -8.01 -0.14
C ALA A 89 -6.40 -7.48 0.19
N GLU A 90 -7.14 -8.17 1.06
CA GLU A 90 -8.45 -7.69 1.53
C GLU A 90 -8.34 -6.35 2.27
N CYS A 91 -7.31 -6.21 3.12
CA CYS A 91 -7.03 -4.95 3.82
C CYS A 91 -6.79 -3.80 2.83
N MET A 92 -5.97 -4.02 1.80
CA MET A 92 -5.70 -3.02 0.76
C MET A 92 -6.94 -2.70 -0.09
N ASP A 93 -7.81 -3.66 -0.38
CA ASP A 93 -9.08 -3.42 -1.08
C ASP A 93 -10.03 -2.52 -0.26
N ALA A 94 -10.11 -2.75 1.04
CA ALA A 94 -10.86 -1.88 1.95
C ALA A 94 -10.28 -0.46 2.02
N MET A 95 -8.94 -0.32 2.01
CA MET A 95 -8.27 0.98 1.96
C MET A 95 -8.60 1.73 0.66
N VAL A 96 -8.53 1.07 -0.50
CA VAL A 96 -8.89 1.69 -1.79
C VAL A 96 -10.35 2.15 -1.80
N THR A 97 -11.26 1.31 -1.32
CA THR A 97 -12.69 1.66 -1.19
C THR A 97 -12.88 2.90 -0.32
N THR A 98 -12.14 3.00 0.79
CA THR A 98 -12.19 4.16 1.69
C THR A 98 -11.70 5.44 0.99
N LEU A 99 -10.62 5.34 0.22
CA LEU A 99 -10.08 6.45 -0.56
C LEU A 99 -11.04 6.91 -1.67
N GLU A 100 -11.72 5.97 -2.34
CA GLU A 100 -12.76 6.29 -3.33
C GLU A 100 -13.94 7.04 -2.73
N GLN A 101 -14.39 6.61 -1.56
CA GLN A 101 -15.45 7.32 -0.83
C GLN A 101 -15.00 8.72 -0.40
N ALA A 102 -13.75 8.88 0.05
CA ALA A 102 -13.19 10.17 0.41
C ALA A 102 -13.10 11.10 -0.81
N ALA A 103 -12.59 10.61 -1.95
CA ALA A 103 -12.52 11.39 -3.19
C ALA A 103 -13.89 11.85 -3.65
N LYS A 104 -14.88 10.95 -3.60
CA LYS A 104 -16.26 11.29 -3.94
C LYS A 104 -16.82 12.41 -3.06
N ARG A 105 -16.58 12.35 -1.74
CA ARG A 105 -17.02 13.41 -0.81
C ARG A 105 -16.40 14.76 -1.14
N GLU A 106 -15.09 14.80 -1.41
CA GLU A 106 -14.41 16.04 -1.80
C GLU A 106 -14.97 16.59 -3.13
N VAL A 107 -15.35 15.73 -4.08
CA VAL A 107 -15.98 16.15 -5.34
C VAL A 107 -17.40 16.68 -5.12
N ASP A 108 -18.20 16.00 -4.30
CA ASP A 108 -19.60 16.32 -4.00
C ASP A 108 -19.76 17.53 -3.06
N GLU A 109 -18.68 17.96 -2.36
CA GLU A 109 -18.67 19.21 -1.59
C GLU A 109 -18.85 20.43 -2.51
N PRO A 110 -19.89 21.28 -2.26
CA PRO A 110 -20.27 22.41 -3.11
C PRO A 110 -19.33 23.61 -3.04
#